data_AF-D2RW44-F1
#
_entry.id   AF-D2RW44-F1
#
_cell.length_a   1.000
_cell.length_b   1.000
_cell.length_c   1.000
_cell.angle_alpha   90.00
_cell.angle_beta   90.00
_cell.angle_gamma   90.00
#
_symmetry.space_group_name_H-M   'P 1'
#
loop_
_entity.id
_entity.type
_entity.pdbx_description
1 polymer ?
#
loop_
_entity_poly.entity_id
_entity_poly.type
_entity_poly.pdbx_seq_one_letter_code
_entity_poly.pdbx_strand_id
1 'polypeptide(L)'
;MSTRSLTESRSDWIAVLGSIVAVLFAIEFAAYLLTEWPTIAIDPAFFQHTGWYVLEGGVPYVDVWDVNPPVPFAITAALAVLSGGNMYVLHGLSVILTLLVAAANILLVGWVAFLVTGEDAAAVAAGLTMLVVPELFLLPLAGVWAQFYALFFGVLSLALALRDRPFLAGVAAALSAGSWQSGIAFAPLVVGMTYQRTGGKDVLRAIAGGGVVTGVVVLVFAAAGALVPMFVQTVIVPLVAGSPYTLAERGFSILLVFGYGSVLLPVALYGWASTAVRDLRTRWWVPAGGVILGLQVLVVDLDGSTDTFLWLAFVALGVAVTVERATAWRSVTTDRLSGDATRTNRYRWPVVVAVVAGLIVLSGLAWNVNSPPPKPTLETMEREAEPDEHLPISPDDADSPSMRTIYWEQLKPETCHYRLSWTEVRWIAMTDDRLDAERCGGWPNRIDRG
;
A
#
# COMPACT_ATOMS: atom_id res chain seq x y z
N MET A 1 36.66 22.72 -10.89
CA MET A 1 35.27 22.19 -10.86
C MET A 1 34.81 22.03 -12.29
N SER A 2 34.71 20.79 -12.78
CA SER A 2 34.23 20.51 -14.13
C SER A 2 32.75 20.87 -14.22
N THR A 3 32.42 21.83 -15.07
CA THR A 3 31.06 22.12 -15.51
C THR A 3 30.54 20.90 -16.27
N ARG A 4 30.02 19.91 -15.53
CA ARG A 4 29.17 18.86 -16.12
C ARG A 4 28.05 19.57 -16.87
N SER A 5 28.04 19.41 -18.19
CA SER A 5 27.06 20.02 -19.07
C SER A 5 25.65 19.63 -18.59
N LEU A 6 24.83 20.65 -18.33
CA LEU A 6 23.42 20.56 -17.92
C LEU A 6 22.50 19.87 -18.94
N THR A 7 23.03 19.36 -20.06
CA THR A 7 22.43 18.23 -20.76
C THR A 7 22.65 16.96 -19.95
N GLU A 8 22.17 16.98 -18.70
CA GLU A 8 21.88 15.77 -17.95
C GLU A 8 20.99 14.92 -18.84
N SER A 9 21.49 13.74 -19.18
CA SER A 9 20.74 12.69 -19.86
C SER A 9 19.38 12.58 -19.19
N ARG A 10 18.34 13.08 -19.86
CA ARG A 10 16.96 12.95 -19.41
C ARG A 10 16.75 11.44 -19.20
N SER A 11 16.42 11.03 -17.98
CA SER A 11 16.34 9.60 -17.67
C SER A 11 15.24 8.95 -18.51
N ASP A 12 15.64 8.12 -19.47
CA ASP A 12 14.74 7.54 -20.48
C ASP A 12 13.65 6.68 -19.84
N TRP A 13 13.92 6.12 -18.64
CA TRP A 13 12.95 5.32 -17.90
C TRP A 13 11.64 6.07 -17.58
N ILE A 14 11.71 7.39 -17.28
CA ILE A 14 10.52 8.18 -16.94
C ILE A 14 9.64 8.33 -18.18
N ALA A 15 10.24 8.58 -19.35
CA ALA A 15 9.50 8.73 -20.59
C ALA A 15 8.78 7.42 -20.96
N VAL A 16 9.45 6.27 -20.77
CA VAL A 16 8.88 4.95 -21.07
C VAL A 16 7.82 4.56 -20.05
N LEU A 17 8.19 4.45 -18.76
CA LEU A 17 7.26 4.00 -17.72
C LEU A 17 6.12 4.99 -17.51
N GLY A 18 6.42 6.30 -17.52
CA GLY A 18 5.41 7.36 -17.39
C GLY A 18 4.35 7.31 -18.48
N SER A 19 4.74 7.05 -19.73
CA SER A 19 3.78 6.92 -20.84
C SER A 19 2.89 5.68 -20.67
N ILE A 20 3.47 4.54 -20.26
CA ILE A 20 2.71 3.31 -20.01
C ILE A 20 1.68 3.53 -18.90
N VAL A 21 2.13 4.07 -17.76
CA VAL A 21 1.26 4.37 -16.61
C VAL A 21 0.16 5.37 -17.00
N ALA A 22 0.51 6.46 -17.68
CA ALA A 22 -0.47 7.47 -18.09
C ALA A 22 -1.54 6.90 -19.03
N VAL A 23 -1.15 6.12 -20.04
CA VAL A 23 -2.09 5.50 -20.98
C VAL A 23 -2.99 4.49 -20.27
N LEU A 24 -2.42 3.62 -19.44
CA LEU A 24 -3.18 2.60 -18.71
C LEU A 24 -4.25 3.25 -17.81
N PHE A 25 -3.85 4.15 -16.93
CA PHE A 25 -4.78 4.81 -16.01
C PHE A 25 -5.80 5.70 -16.73
N ALA A 26 -5.44 6.32 -17.86
CA ALA A 26 -6.39 7.11 -18.65
C ALA A 26 -7.46 6.23 -19.32
N ILE A 27 -7.08 5.07 -19.85
CA ILE A 27 -8.01 4.11 -20.46
C ILE A 27 -8.98 3.58 -19.39
N GLU A 28 -8.46 3.12 -18.25
CA GLU A 28 -9.26 2.57 -17.16
C GLU A 28 -10.20 3.62 -16.56
N PHE A 29 -9.72 4.85 -16.36
CA PHE A 29 -10.56 5.94 -15.89
C PHE A 29 -11.68 6.28 -16.89
N ALA A 30 -11.36 6.32 -18.19
CA ALA A 30 -12.38 6.55 -19.23
C ALA A 30 -13.41 5.42 -19.28
N ALA A 31 -12.98 4.16 -19.15
CA ALA A 31 -13.89 3.01 -19.07
C ALA A 31 -14.83 3.13 -17.87
N TYR A 32 -14.28 3.37 -16.68
CA TYR A 32 -15.05 3.55 -15.45
C TYR A 32 -16.09 4.67 -15.56
N LEU A 33 -15.72 5.83 -16.11
CA LEU A 33 -16.66 6.94 -16.34
C LEU A 33 -17.82 6.57 -17.27
N LEU A 34 -17.61 5.64 -18.21
CA LEU A 34 -18.62 5.24 -19.18
C LEU A 34 -19.52 4.11 -18.68
N THR A 35 -19.01 3.20 -17.85
CA THR A 35 -19.72 1.96 -17.50
C THR A 35 -20.14 1.86 -16.04
N GLU A 36 -19.40 2.46 -15.12
CA GLU A 36 -19.55 2.20 -13.68
C GLU A 36 -19.82 3.44 -12.84
N TRP A 37 -19.47 4.64 -13.30
CA TRP A 37 -19.71 5.86 -12.54
C TRP A 37 -21.21 6.06 -12.21
N PRO A 38 -21.60 6.45 -10.97
CA PRO A 38 -20.78 6.73 -9.79
C PRO A 38 -20.78 5.55 -8.79
N THR A 39 -20.35 4.36 -9.20
CA THR A 39 -20.24 3.21 -8.27
C THR A 39 -19.12 3.45 -7.28
N ILE A 40 -19.38 3.08 -6.02
CA ILE A 40 -18.47 3.19 -4.88
C ILE A 40 -18.42 1.84 -4.14
N ALA A 41 -17.22 1.42 -3.73
CA ALA A 41 -17.04 0.22 -2.93
C ALA A 41 -17.30 0.52 -1.43
N ILE A 42 -17.50 -0.54 -0.63
CA ILE A 42 -17.86 -0.43 0.80
C ILE A 42 -16.81 0.36 1.59
N ASP A 43 -15.53 0.00 1.47
CA ASP A 43 -14.42 0.63 2.19
C ASP A 43 -14.23 2.11 1.82
N PRO A 44 -14.16 2.48 0.51
CA PRO A 44 -14.17 3.88 0.12
C PRO A 44 -15.42 4.65 0.57
N ALA A 45 -16.61 4.05 0.52
CA ALA A 45 -17.83 4.68 1.02
C ALA A 45 -17.71 4.98 2.51
N PHE A 46 -17.14 4.06 3.28
CA PHE A 46 -16.86 4.23 4.70
C PHE A 46 -15.88 5.36 4.97
N PHE A 47 -14.68 5.35 4.37
CA PHE A 47 -13.68 6.39 4.62
C PHE A 47 -14.17 7.78 4.19
N GLN A 48 -14.83 7.87 3.04
CA GLN A 48 -15.34 9.14 2.53
C GLN A 48 -16.52 9.65 3.35
N HIS A 49 -17.44 8.75 3.76
CA HIS A 49 -18.52 9.10 4.69
C HIS A 49 -17.95 9.64 6.00
N THR A 50 -16.99 8.94 6.61
CA THR A 50 -16.35 9.38 7.85
C THR A 50 -15.68 10.75 7.67
N GLY A 51 -15.04 11.00 6.53
CA GLY A 51 -14.48 12.31 6.19
C GLY A 51 -15.53 13.43 6.16
N TRP A 52 -16.69 13.16 5.56
CA TRP A 52 -17.84 14.09 5.62
C TRP A 52 -18.40 14.22 7.04
N TYR A 53 -18.52 13.11 7.76
CA TYR A 53 -19.10 13.08 9.11
C TYR A 53 -18.26 13.89 10.12
N VAL A 54 -16.94 13.97 9.92
CA VAL A 54 -16.06 14.89 10.67
C VAL A 54 -16.49 16.36 10.53
N LEU A 55 -16.96 16.78 9.35
CA LEU A 55 -17.45 18.15 9.13
C LEU A 55 -18.78 18.41 9.82
N GLU A 56 -19.55 17.34 10.02
CA GLU A 56 -20.82 17.34 10.74
C GLU A 56 -20.66 17.25 12.26
N GLY A 57 -19.41 17.27 12.76
CA GLY A 57 -19.07 17.22 14.17
C GLY A 57 -18.76 15.82 14.70
N GLY A 58 -18.76 14.79 13.85
CA GLY A 58 -18.36 13.44 14.22
C GLY A 58 -16.86 13.35 14.54
N VAL A 59 -16.51 12.46 15.46
CA VAL A 59 -15.14 12.23 15.91
C VAL A 59 -14.75 10.78 15.57
N PRO A 60 -13.74 10.55 14.70
CA PRO A 60 -13.30 9.20 14.36
C PRO A 60 -12.89 8.42 15.62
N TYR A 61 -13.13 7.11 15.61
CA TYR A 61 -12.95 6.17 16.73
C TYR A 61 -13.95 6.31 17.88
N VAL A 62 -14.63 7.46 18.01
CA VAL A 62 -15.67 7.65 19.03
C VAL A 62 -17.04 7.46 18.42
N ASP A 63 -17.33 8.16 17.33
CA ASP A 63 -18.64 8.10 16.68
C ASP A 63 -18.62 7.16 15.46
N VAL A 64 -17.44 6.58 15.17
CA VAL A 64 -17.19 5.63 14.08
C VAL A 64 -16.16 4.62 14.54
N TRP A 65 -16.47 3.33 14.51
CA TRP A 65 -15.50 2.27 14.78
C TRP A 65 -14.61 1.99 13.56
N ASP A 66 -13.27 1.98 13.72
CA ASP A 66 -12.36 1.44 12.69
C ASP A 66 -10.98 1.10 13.26
N VAL A 67 -10.37 0.05 12.73
CA VAL A 67 -8.98 -0.33 13.03
C VAL A 67 -7.96 0.51 12.25
N ASN A 68 -8.35 1.15 11.15
CA ASN A 68 -7.37 1.86 10.34
C ASN A 68 -6.82 3.10 11.05
N PRO A 69 -5.51 3.39 10.93
CA PRO A 69 -4.92 4.55 11.56
C PRO A 69 -5.41 5.89 10.96
N PRO A 70 -5.13 7.05 11.58
CA PRO A 70 -5.95 8.26 11.35
C PRO A 70 -5.79 9.01 10.01
N VAL A 71 -4.74 8.75 9.24
CA VAL A 71 -4.41 9.54 8.04
C VAL A 71 -5.48 9.44 6.93
N PRO A 72 -6.08 8.27 6.60
CA PRO A 72 -7.10 8.19 5.57
C PRO A 72 -8.33 9.05 5.92
N PHE A 73 -8.73 9.10 7.20
CA PHE A 73 -9.80 9.99 7.67
C PHE A 73 -9.45 11.47 7.52
N ALA A 74 -8.20 11.84 7.81
CA ALA A 74 -7.75 13.22 7.61
C ALA A 74 -7.75 13.61 6.12
N ILE A 75 -7.37 12.69 5.23
CA ILE A 75 -7.41 12.88 3.77
C ILE A 75 -8.87 13.07 3.31
N THR A 76 -9.78 12.17 3.71
CA THR A 76 -11.17 12.26 3.28
C THR A 76 -11.89 13.45 3.89
N ALA A 77 -11.58 13.84 5.13
CA ALA A 77 -12.09 15.07 5.73
C ALA A 77 -11.63 16.31 4.95
N ALA A 78 -10.36 16.37 4.55
CA ALA A 78 -9.87 17.46 3.71
C ALA A 78 -10.58 17.50 2.34
N LEU A 79 -10.81 16.34 1.72
CA LEU A 79 -11.56 16.26 0.46
C LEU A 79 -13.04 16.65 0.65
N ALA A 80 -13.64 16.32 1.79
CA ALA A 80 -15.01 16.70 2.11
C ALA A 80 -15.14 18.24 2.29
N VAL A 81 -14.11 18.89 2.85
CA VAL A 81 -14.07 20.37 2.91
C VAL A 81 -14.02 20.93 1.49
N LEU A 82 -13.15 20.38 0.63
CA LEU A 82 -13.00 20.83 -0.75
C LEU A 82 -14.25 20.56 -1.60
N SER A 83 -15.02 19.51 -1.30
CA SER A 83 -16.28 19.21 -1.98
C SER A 83 -17.46 20.05 -1.48
N GLY A 84 -17.28 20.84 -0.42
CA GLY A 84 -18.36 21.57 0.25
C GLY A 84 -19.42 20.63 0.83
N GLY A 85 -19.04 19.40 1.21
CA GLY A 85 -19.95 18.37 1.70
C GLY A 85 -20.80 17.68 0.63
N ASN A 86 -20.62 17.97 -0.66
CA ASN A 86 -21.32 17.26 -1.72
C ASN A 86 -20.68 15.88 -1.97
N MET A 87 -21.47 14.80 -1.81
CA MET A 87 -20.97 13.42 -1.93
C MET A 87 -20.51 13.05 -3.34
N TYR A 88 -21.17 13.53 -4.40
CA TYR A 88 -20.71 13.26 -5.77
C TYR A 88 -19.37 13.93 -6.07
N VAL A 89 -19.18 15.17 -5.62
CA VAL A 89 -17.91 15.88 -5.77
C VAL A 89 -16.84 15.23 -4.89
N LEU A 90 -17.17 14.83 -3.66
CA LEU A 90 -16.27 14.10 -2.76
C LEU A 90 -15.79 12.79 -3.40
N HIS A 91 -16.70 11.99 -3.96
CA HIS A 91 -16.35 10.77 -4.66
C HIS A 91 -15.46 11.03 -5.87
N GLY A 92 -15.78 12.04 -6.68
CA GLY A 92 -14.96 12.42 -7.84
C GLY A 92 -13.54 12.84 -7.44
N LEU A 93 -13.40 13.69 -6.42
CA LEU A 93 -12.10 14.10 -5.89
C LEU A 93 -11.33 12.92 -5.28
N SER A 94 -12.02 12.02 -4.59
CA SER A 94 -11.46 10.82 -3.98
C SER A 94 -10.91 9.84 -5.02
N VAL A 95 -11.66 9.60 -6.10
CA VAL A 95 -11.22 8.78 -7.24
C VAL A 95 -10.02 9.40 -7.92
N ILE A 96 -10.06 10.70 -8.24
CA ILE A 96 -8.95 11.39 -8.90
C ILE A 96 -7.69 11.35 -8.03
N LEU A 97 -7.78 11.66 -6.73
CA LEU A 97 -6.64 11.63 -5.83
C LEU A 97 -6.04 10.22 -5.73
N THR A 98 -6.88 9.21 -5.51
CA THR A 98 -6.39 7.83 -5.34
C THR A 98 -5.79 7.29 -6.64
N LEU A 99 -6.35 7.66 -7.80
CA LEU A 99 -5.78 7.35 -9.11
C LEU A 99 -4.39 7.98 -9.30
N LEU A 100 -4.24 9.25 -8.93
CA LEU A 100 -2.94 9.94 -8.99
C LEU A 100 -1.92 9.31 -8.03
N VAL A 101 -2.34 8.93 -6.82
CA VAL A 101 -1.50 8.25 -5.83
C VAL A 101 -1.07 6.88 -6.32
N ALA A 102 -1.98 6.10 -6.91
CA ALA A 102 -1.70 4.80 -7.50
C ALA A 102 -0.69 4.89 -8.67
N ALA A 103 -0.89 5.82 -9.60
CA ALA A 103 0.06 6.09 -10.66
C ALA A 103 1.43 6.54 -10.11
N ALA A 104 1.41 7.42 -9.10
CA ALA A 104 2.63 7.89 -8.45
C ALA A 104 3.39 6.77 -7.75
N ASN A 105 2.71 5.80 -7.12
CA ASN A 105 3.33 4.63 -6.49
C ASN A 105 4.20 3.84 -7.48
N ILE A 106 3.69 3.57 -8.67
CA ILE A 106 4.42 2.83 -9.72
C ILE A 106 5.67 3.59 -10.14
N LEU A 107 5.53 4.89 -10.41
CA LEU A 107 6.66 5.74 -10.81
C LEU A 107 7.68 5.91 -9.69
N LEU A 108 7.22 6.00 -8.44
CA LEU A 108 8.05 6.17 -7.27
C LEU A 108 8.85 4.91 -6.96
N VAL A 109 8.27 3.72 -7.10
CA VAL A 109 9.01 2.45 -7.02
C VAL A 109 10.06 2.36 -8.13
N GLY A 110 9.71 2.74 -9.36
CA GLY A 110 10.67 2.86 -10.46
C GLY A 110 11.80 3.85 -10.16
N TRP A 111 11.49 4.98 -9.53
CA TRP A 111 12.49 5.96 -9.12
C TRP A 111 13.40 5.44 -8.02
N VAL A 112 12.87 4.76 -7.00
CA VAL A 112 13.68 4.13 -5.95
C VAL A 112 14.59 3.07 -6.57
N ALA A 113 14.08 2.24 -7.48
CA ALA A 113 14.90 1.29 -8.23
C ALA A 113 16.04 1.98 -8.98
N PHE A 114 15.76 3.08 -9.69
CA PHE A 114 16.79 3.88 -10.37
C PHE A 114 17.83 4.44 -9.39
N LEU A 115 17.41 4.97 -8.23
CA LEU A 115 18.32 5.48 -7.20
C LEU A 115 19.23 4.39 -6.62
N VAL A 116 18.76 3.14 -6.59
CA VAL A 116 19.51 2.00 -6.05
C VAL A 116 20.48 1.41 -7.07
N THR A 117 20.03 1.23 -8.31
CA THR A 117 20.78 0.49 -9.35
C THR A 117 21.54 1.39 -10.30
N GLY A 118 21.08 2.63 -10.50
CA GLY A 118 21.58 3.54 -11.53
C GLY A 118 21.19 3.15 -12.96
N GLU A 119 20.32 2.15 -13.13
CA GLU A 119 19.99 1.56 -14.43
C GLU A 119 18.53 1.82 -14.82
N ASP A 120 18.32 2.42 -16.01
CA ASP A 120 16.99 2.73 -16.54
C ASP A 120 16.12 1.47 -16.72
N ALA A 121 16.73 0.38 -17.20
CA ALA A 121 16.02 -0.89 -17.41
C ALA A 121 15.50 -1.49 -16.09
N ALA A 122 16.26 -1.36 -15.01
CA ALA A 122 15.86 -1.82 -13.69
C ALA A 122 14.71 -0.98 -13.12
N ALA A 123 14.72 0.33 -13.38
CA ALA A 123 13.64 1.24 -13.01
C ALA A 123 12.32 0.90 -13.72
N VAL A 124 12.37 0.70 -15.05
CA VAL A 124 11.19 0.27 -15.82
C VAL A 124 10.70 -1.09 -15.36
N ALA A 125 11.59 -2.07 -15.15
CA ALA A 125 11.21 -3.40 -14.68
C ALA A 125 10.54 -3.37 -13.30
N ALA A 126 11.04 -2.55 -12.37
CA ALA A 126 10.42 -2.37 -11.06
C ALA A 126 9.01 -1.78 -11.17
N GLY A 127 8.84 -0.70 -11.94
CA GLY A 127 7.53 -0.09 -12.16
C GLY A 127 6.54 -1.04 -12.83
N LEU A 128 6.98 -1.77 -13.87
CA LEU A 128 6.14 -2.78 -14.52
C LEU A 128 5.77 -3.93 -13.57
N THR A 129 6.67 -4.33 -12.67
CA THR A 129 6.37 -5.37 -11.65
C THR A 129 5.19 -4.97 -10.76
N MET A 130 5.03 -3.67 -10.46
CA MET A 130 3.88 -3.20 -9.68
C MET A 130 2.53 -3.44 -10.38
N LEU A 131 2.52 -3.47 -11.72
CA LEU A 131 1.30 -3.70 -12.52
C LEU A 131 0.89 -5.17 -12.61
N VAL A 132 1.64 -6.08 -11.98
CA VAL A 132 1.25 -7.49 -11.89
C VAL A 132 0.00 -7.71 -11.05
N VAL A 133 -0.26 -6.84 -10.07
CA VAL A 133 -1.46 -6.90 -9.23
C VAL A 133 -2.47 -5.88 -9.77
N PRO A 134 -3.53 -6.33 -10.49
CA PRO A 134 -4.41 -5.43 -11.23
C PRO A 134 -5.18 -4.45 -10.36
N GLU A 135 -5.43 -4.82 -9.12
CA GLU A 135 -6.08 -3.98 -8.11
C GLU A 135 -5.37 -2.65 -7.91
N LEU A 136 -4.07 -2.56 -8.20
CA LEU A 136 -3.32 -1.31 -8.13
C LEU A 136 -3.83 -0.25 -9.12
N PHE A 137 -4.48 -0.63 -10.22
CA PHE A 137 -5.06 0.32 -11.17
C PHE A 137 -6.58 0.20 -11.33
N LEU A 138 -7.21 -0.86 -10.83
CA LEU A 138 -8.67 -1.01 -10.81
C LEU A 138 -9.32 -0.39 -9.57
N LEU A 139 -8.83 -0.69 -8.35
CA LEU A 139 -9.43 -0.20 -7.10
C LEU A 139 -9.38 1.32 -6.88
N PRO A 140 -8.42 2.09 -7.41
CA PRO A 140 -8.44 3.56 -7.27
C PRO A 140 -9.71 4.21 -7.81
N LEU A 141 -10.38 3.55 -8.76
CA LEU A 141 -11.64 4.01 -9.36
C LEU A 141 -12.82 3.88 -8.42
N ALA A 142 -12.70 3.06 -7.36
CA ALA A 142 -13.74 2.89 -6.35
C ALA A 142 -13.67 3.94 -5.22
N GLY A 143 -12.61 4.77 -5.16
CA GLY A 143 -12.44 5.85 -4.18
C GLY A 143 -11.22 5.70 -3.30
N VAL A 144 -11.24 6.28 -2.08
CA VAL A 144 -10.09 6.29 -1.14
C VAL A 144 -9.89 4.93 -0.47
N TRP A 145 -8.67 4.40 -0.60
CA TRP A 145 -8.20 3.17 0.04
C TRP A 145 -6.91 3.43 0.82
N ALA A 146 -6.88 3.09 2.10
CA ALA A 146 -5.77 3.36 3.03
C ALA A 146 -4.41 2.83 2.53
N GLN A 147 -4.38 1.63 1.96
CA GLN A 147 -3.19 0.91 1.52
C GLN A 147 -2.41 1.66 0.43
N PHE A 148 -3.10 2.40 -0.46
CA PHE A 148 -2.44 3.19 -1.51
C PHE A 148 -1.60 4.33 -0.94
N TYR A 149 -2.12 5.01 0.09
CA TYR A 149 -1.42 6.09 0.77
C TYR A 149 -0.29 5.56 1.65
N ALA A 150 -0.51 4.43 2.30
CA ALA A 150 0.54 3.73 3.04
C ALA A 150 1.72 3.36 2.14
N LEU A 151 1.45 2.80 0.95
CA LEU A 151 2.46 2.51 -0.07
C LEU A 151 3.17 3.78 -0.52
N PHE A 152 2.42 4.84 -0.84
CA PHE A 152 2.97 6.09 -1.32
C PHE A 152 3.95 6.73 -0.34
N PHE A 153 3.50 6.94 0.89
CA PHE A 153 4.35 7.53 1.92
C PHE A 153 5.50 6.59 2.31
N GLY A 154 5.28 5.27 2.29
CA GLY A 154 6.30 4.27 2.56
C GLY A 154 7.44 4.31 1.55
N VAL A 155 7.14 4.20 0.25
CA VAL A 155 8.16 4.26 -0.81
C VAL A 155 8.78 5.66 -0.90
N LEU A 156 7.99 6.72 -0.67
CA LEU A 156 8.52 8.09 -0.61
C LEU A 156 9.55 8.25 0.51
N SER A 157 9.32 7.61 1.67
CA SER A 157 10.26 7.62 2.77
C SER A 157 11.60 6.98 2.39
N LEU A 158 11.58 5.88 1.63
CA LEU A 158 12.79 5.24 1.09
C LEU A 158 13.51 6.16 0.11
N ALA A 159 12.77 6.78 -0.82
CA ALA A 159 13.32 7.73 -1.79
C ALA A 159 14.01 8.92 -1.09
N LEU A 160 13.36 9.49 -0.07
CA LEU A 160 13.88 10.59 0.73
C LEU A 160 15.12 10.18 1.55
N ALA A 161 15.13 8.96 2.11
CA ALA A 161 16.29 8.42 2.82
C ALA A 161 17.49 8.22 1.85
N LEU A 162 17.24 7.72 0.63
CA LEU A 162 18.27 7.58 -0.41
C LEU A 162 18.81 8.92 -0.92
N ARG A 163 18.02 9.99 -0.79
CA ARG A 163 18.38 11.38 -1.11
C ARG A 163 18.94 12.16 0.09
N ASP A 164 19.25 11.48 1.19
CA ASP A 164 19.82 12.05 2.42
C ASP A 164 18.95 13.18 2.99
N ARG A 165 17.62 13.00 2.96
CA ARG A 165 16.60 13.88 3.57
C ARG A 165 15.96 13.21 4.80
N PRO A 166 16.72 12.97 5.88
CA PRO A 166 16.30 12.10 6.98
C PRO A 166 15.03 12.56 7.68
N PHE A 167 14.88 13.86 7.96
CA PHE A 167 13.70 14.40 8.61
C PHE A 167 12.42 14.14 7.80
N LEU A 168 12.44 14.45 6.50
CA LEU A 168 11.30 14.22 5.62
C LEU A 168 11.04 12.73 5.40
N ALA A 169 12.08 11.90 5.38
CA ALA A 169 11.93 10.45 5.35
C ALA A 169 11.19 9.95 6.60
N GLY A 170 11.52 10.48 7.78
CA GLY A 170 10.79 10.18 9.02
C GLY A 170 9.33 10.63 8.99
N VAL A 171 9.05 11.84 8.49
CA VAL A 171 7.68 12.35 8.27
C VAL A 171 6.89 11.39 7.37
N ALA A 172 7.46 11.01 6.22
CA ALA A 172 6.81 10.10 5.28
C ALA A 172 6.61 8.69 5.87
N ALA A 173 7.57 8.15 6.61
CA ALA A 173 7.41 6.86 7.27
C ALA A 173 6.29 6.87 8.33
N ALA A 174 6.16 7.97 9.10
CA ALA A 174 5.07 8.13 10.06
C ALA A 174 3.71 8.29 9.37
N LEU A 175 3.63 9.00 8.24
CA LEU A 175 2.42 9.07 7.42
C LEU A 175 2.03 7.71 6.83
N SER A 176 3.02 6.89 6.43
CA SER A 176 2.77 5.52 5.97
C SER A 176 2.11 4.66 7.05
N ALA A 177 2.69 4.64 8.25
CA ALA A 177 2.14 3.93 9.42
C ALA A 177 0.77 4.51 9.84
N GLY A 178 0.60 5.83 9.71
CA GLY A 178 -0.66 6.51 9.97
C GLY A 178 -1.71 6.31 8.89
N SER A 179 -1.35 5.81 7.70
CA SER A 179 -2.32 5.41 6.66
C SER A 179 -2.77 3.98 6.84
N TRP A 180 -1.85 3.06 7.14
CA TRP A 180 -2.15 1.65 7.37
C TRP A 180 -1.10 1.04 8.28
N GLN A 181 -1.49 0.14 9.18
CA GLN A 181 -0.64 -0.33 10.28
C GLN A 181 0.63 -1.01 9.77
N SER A 182 0.54 -1.81 8.71
CA SER A 182 1.69 -2.47 8.07
C SER A 182 2.72 -1.47 7.51
N GLY A 183 2.32 -0.21 7.27
CA GLY A 183 3.22 0.89 6.94
C GLY A 183 4.26 1.19 8.03
N ILE A 184 4.06 0.71 9.28
CA ILE A 184 5.04 0.83 10.36
C ILE A 184 6.40 0.22 10.01
N ALA A 185 6.44 -0.77 9.11
CA ALA A 185 7.67 -1.42 8.66
C ALA A 185 8.68 -0.43 8.05
N PHE A 186 8.22 0.68 7.46
CA PHE A 186 9.11 1.69 6.87
C PHE A 186 9.88 2.50 7.91
N ALA A 187 9.33 2.70 9.12
CA ALA A 187 9.98 3.48 10.16
C ALA A 187 11.36 2.91 10.60
N PRO A 188 11.49 1.63 11.02
CA PRO A 188 12.79 1.06 11.36
C PRO A 188 13.72 0.95 10.14
N LEU A 189 13.19 0.71 8.93
CA LEU A 189 13.99 0.69 7.71
C LEU A 189 14.64 2.06 7.44
N VAL A 190 13.86 3.14 7.48
CA VAL A 190 14.37 4.51 7.26
C VAL A 190 15.38 4.91 8.33
N VAL A 191 15.13 4.57 9.60
CA VAL A 191 16.09 4.82 10.69
C VAL A 191 17.40 4.07 10.44
N GLY A 192 17.32 2.78 10.10
CA GLY A 192 18.51 1.96 9.81
C GLY A 192 19.28 2.44 8.58
N MET A 193 18.58 2.79 7.49
CA MET A 193 19.16 3.37 6.28
C MET A 193 19.90 4.67 6.59
N THR A 194 19.27 5.56 7.37
CA THR A 194 19.84 6.85 7.75
C THR A 194 21.08 6.67 8.62
N TYR A 195 21.03 5.77 9.59
CA TYR A 195 22.18 5.42 10.44
C TYR A 195 23.37 4.97 9.60
N GLN A 196 23.13 4.04 8.67
CA GLN A 196 24.15 3.49 7.82
C GLN A 196 24.77 4.53 6.87
N ARG A 197 23.96 5.40 6.27
CA ARG A 197 24.41 6.34 5.23
C ARG A 197 25.08 7.58 5.80
N THR A 198 24.55 8.08 6.92
CA THR A 198 24.85 9.44 7.40
C THR A 198 25.20 9.52 8.89
N GLY A 199 25.02 8.43 9.65
CA GLY A 199 25.38 8.33 11.06
C GLY A 199 24.29 8.80 12.03
N GLY A 200 24.64 8.89 13.32
CA GLY A 200 23.66 9.06 14.40
C GLY A 200 22.92 10.41 14.44
N LYS A 201 23.52 11.50 13.96
CA LYS A 201 22.85 12.83 13.97
C LYS A 201 21.63 12.85 13.06
N ASP A 202 21.73 12.22 11.90
CA ASP A 202 20.64 12.17 10.94
C ASP A 202 19.56 11.15 11.36
N VAL A 203 19.92 10.10 12.12
CA VAL A 203 18.94 9.23 12.80
C VAL A 203 18.03 10.05 13.71
N LEU A 204 18.60 10.95 14.53
CA LEU A 204 17.78 11.82 15.38
C LEU A 204 16.86 12.72 14.56
N ARG A 205 17.29 13.18 13.38
CA ARG A 205 16.43 13.96 12.47
C ARG A 205 15.28 13.13 11.90
N ALA A 206 15.54 11.89 11.49
CA ALA A 206 14.49 10.98 11.02
C ALA A 206 13.47 10.67 12.13
N ILE A 207 13.95 10.34 13.34
CA ILE A 207 13.08 10.13 14.51
C ILE A 207 12.29 11.40 14.83
N ALA A 208 12.92 12.57 14.81
CA ALA A 208 12.24 13.84 15.06
C ALA A 208 11.15 14.12 14.01
N GLY A 209 11.41 13.84 12.73
CA GLY A 209 10.42 13.99 11.66
C GLY A 209 9.19 13.12 11.87
N GLY A 210 9.39 11.84 12.18
CA GLY A 210 8.29 10.93 12.51
C GLY A 210 7.57 11.36 13.80
N GLY A 211 8.32 11.72 14.83
CA GLY A 211 7.79 12.18 16.11
C GLY A 211 6.94 13.45 16.02
N VAL A 212 7.23 14.36 15.09
CA VAL A 212 6.37 15.53 14.83
C VAL A 212 5.00 15.11 14.28
N VAL A 213 4.97 14.22 13.29
CA VAL A 213 3.69 13.74 12.72
C VAL A 213 2.89 12.98 13.77
N THR A 214 3.52 12.02 14.46
CA THR A 214 2.88 11.26 15.53
C THR A 214 2.40 12.17 16.65
N GLY A 215 3.21 13.14 17.08
CA GLY A 215 2.84 14.10 18.12
C GLY A 215 1.63 14.96 17.73
N VAL A 216 1.55 15.41 16.48
CA VAL A 216 0.40 16.15 15.96
C VAL A 216 -0.87 15.29 15.96
N VAL A 217 -0.79 14.06 15.46
CA VAL A 217 -1.93 13.13 15.45
C VAL A 217 -2.41 12.85 16.88
N VAL A 218 -1.50 12.47 17.78
CA VAL A 218 -1.83 12.20 19.19
C VAL A 218 -2.46 13.43 19.85
N LEU A 219 -1.92 14.63 19.61
CA LEU A 219 -2.45 15.87 20.18
C LEU A 219 -3.87 16.16 19.68
N VAL A 220 -4.13 15.99 18.39
CA VAL A 220 -5.47 16.20 17.81
C VAL A 220 -6.50 15.25 18.42
N PHE A 221 -6.19 13.95 18.50
CA PHE A 221 -7.11 12.98 19.10
C PHE A 221 -7.23 13.11 20.61
N ALA A 222 -6.19 13.54 21.32
CA ALA A 222 -6.27 13.89 22.74
C ALA A 222 -7.18 15.09 22.97
N ALA A 223 -7.05 16.15 22.15
CA ALA A 223 -7.89 17.34 22.24
C ALA A 223 -9.37 17.04 21.92
N ALA A 224 -9.63 16.06 21.05
CA ALA A 224 -10.98 15.59 20.73
C ALA A 224 -11.55 14.58 21.75
N GLY A 225 -10.79 14.19 22.78
CA GLY A 225 -11.20 13.16 23.75
C GLY A 225 -11.23 11.73 23.17
N ALA A 226 -10.61 11.53 22.02
CA ALA A 226 -10.63 10.29 21.23
C ALA A 226 -9.32 9.49 21.28
N LEU A 227 -8.34 9.90 22.11
CA LEU A 227 -7.03 9.25 22.18
C LEU A 227 -7.11 7.78 22.59
N VAL A 228 -7.90 7.47 23.62
CA VAL A 228 -8.07 6.10 24.12
C VAL A 228 -8.75 5.20 23.07
N PRO A 229 -9.93 5.54 22.52
CA PRO A 229 -10.56 4.70 21.51
C PRO A 229 -9.69 4.55 20.26
N MET A 230 -9.05 5.62 19.79
CA MET A 230 -8.08 5.55 18.69
C MET A 230 -6.97 4.53 19.00
N PHE A 231 -6.35 4.58 20.17
CA PHE A 231 -5.28 3.64 20.52
C PHE A 231 -5.78 2.20 20.64
N VAL A 232 -6.95 1.99 21.26
CA VAL A 232 -7.54 0.65 21.37
C VAL A 232 -7.81 0.08 19.99
N GLN A 233 -8.55 0.80 19.13
CA GLN A 233 -8.98 0.28 17.84
C GLN A 233 -7.81 0.14 16.85
N THR A 234 -6.85 1.07 16.84
CA THR A 234 -5.76 1.06 15.85
C THR A 234 -4.52 0.26 16.27
N VAL A 235 -4.39 -0.09 17.56
CA VAL A 235 -3.21 -0.80 18.08
C VAL A 235 -3.59 -2.09 18.80
N ILE A 236 -4.56 -2.04 19.72
CA ILE A 236 -4.88 -3.21 20.56
C ILE A 236 -5.71 -4.23 19.79
N VAL A 237 -6.79 -3.79 19.14
CA VAL A 237 -7.70 -4.66 18.38
C VAL A 237 -6.95 -5.52 17.36
N PRO A 238 -6.09 -4.98 16.48
CA PRO A 238 -5.41 -5.78 15.46
C PRO A 238 -4.41 -6.78 16.05
N LEU A 239 -3.86 -6.50 17.24
CA LEU A 239 -2.95 -7.41 17.94
C LEU A 239 -3.66 -8.56 18.65
N VAL A 240 -4.95 -8.42 18.95
CA VAL A 240 -5.73 -9.38 19.74
C VAL A 240 -6.76 -10.12 18.89
N ALA A 241 -7.46 -9.42 17.99
CA ALA A 241 -8.57 -9.93 17.18
C ALA A 241 -8.16 -10.31 15.73
N GLY A 242 -6.87 -10.59 15.51
CA GLY A 242 -6.30 -10.94 14.20
C GLY A 242 -6.93 -12.20 13.58
N SER A 243 -6.76 -12.35 12.26
CA SER A 243 -7.39 -13.44 11.49
C SER A 243 -6.75 -14.82 11.71
N PRO A 244 -7.54 -15.91 11.88
CA PRO A 244 -7.06 -17.25 12.18
C PRO A 244 -6.51 -18.03 10.96
N TYR A 245 -6.32 -17.38 9.80
CA TYR A 245 -5.86 -18.05 8.58
C TYR A 245 -4.59 -18.88 8.78
N THR A 246 -4.54 -20.06 8.16
CA THR A 246 -3.34 -20.89 8.16
C THR A 246 -2.27 -20.31 7.21
N LEU A 247 -1.00 -20.59 7.49
CA LEU A 247 0.12 -20.18 6.61
C LEU A 247 -0.03 -20.75 5.18
N ALA A 248 -0.67 -21.93 5.05
CA ALA A 248 -0.89 -22.58 3.76
C ALA A 248 -1.94 -21.84 2.93
N GLU A 249 -3.07 -21.46 3.54
CA GLU A 249 -4.09 -20.63 2.89
C GLU A 249 -3.50 -19.31 2.41
N ARG A 250 -2.74 -18.62 3.26
CA ARG A 250 -2.11 -17.34 2.88
C ARG A 250 -1.10 -17.50 1.75
N GLY A 251 -0.32 -18.57 1.77
CA GLY A 251 0.58 -18.91 0.66
C GLY A 251 -0.18 -19.13 -0.66
N PHE A 252 -1.33 -19.80 -0.61
CA PHE A 252 -2.19 -20.02 -1.77
C PHE A 252 -2.85 -18.71 -2.26
N SER A 253 -3.35 -17.89 -1.34
CA SER A 253 -3.92 -16.58 -1.65
C SER A 253 -2.90 -15.67 -2.34
N ILE A 254 -1.63 -15.65 -1.90
CA ILE A 254 -0.57 -14.92 -2.62
C ILE A 254 -0.43 -15.42 -4.07
N LEU A 255 -0.44 -16.73 -4.30
CA LEU A 255 -0.33 -17.28 -5.65
C LEU A 255 -1.54 -16.91 -6.51
N LEU A 256 -2.75 -16.89 -5.94
CA LEU A 256 -3.96 -16.46 -6.63
C LEU A 256 -3.94 -14.97 -6.98
N VAL A 257 -3.57 -14.12 -6.01
CA VAL A 257 -3.46 -12.66 -6.19
C VAL A 257 -2.45 -12.31 -7.28
N PHE A 258 -1.28 -12.95 -7.26
CA PHE A 258 -0.24 -12.70 -8.25
C PHE A 258 -0.48 -13.42 -9.59
N GLY A 259 -1.28 -14.49 -9.61
CA GLY A 259 -1.54 -15.30 -10.80
C GLY A 259 -0.25 -15.74 -11.50
N TYR A 260 -0.17 -15.53 -12.82
CA TYR A 260 1.06 -15.78 -13.59
C TYR A 260 2.22 -14.85 -13.22
N GLY A 261 1.95 -13.72 -12.60
CA GLY A 261 2.97 -12.83 -12.08
C GLY A 261 3.74 -13.40 -10.88
N SER A 262 3.27 -14.51 -10.29
CA SER A 262 4.00 -15.25 -9.26
C SER A 262 5.40 -15.71 -9.71
N VAL A 263 5.63 -15.82 -11.03
CA VAL A 263 6.97 -16.08 -11.62
C VAL A 263 7.99 -14.99 -11.27
N LEU A 264 7.55 -13.78 -10.92
CA LEU A 264 8.44 -12.71 -10.47
C LEU A 264 8.95 -12.92 -9.03
N LEU A 265 8.27 -13.71 -8.21
CA LEU A 265 8.71 -13.99 -6.84
C LEU A 265 10.10 -14.67 -6.78
N PRO A 266 10.38 -15.77 -7.50
CA PRO A 266 11.73 -16.35 -7.51
C PRO A 266 12.77 -15.39 -8.12
N VAL A 267 12.39 -14.55 -9.08
CA VAL A 267 13.28 -13.52 -9.66
C VAL A 267 13.63 -12.45 -8.61
N ALA A 268 12.65 -12.01 -7.82
CA ALA A 268 12.85 -11.07 -6.73
C ALA A 268 13.69 -11.67 -5.60
N LEU A 269 13.40 -12.91 -5.20
CA LEU A 269 14.16 -13.66 -4.19
C LEU A 269 15.62 -13.83 -4.59
N TYR A 270 15.91 -14.09 -5.87
CA TYR A 270 17.28 -14.08 -6.37
C TYR A 270 17.94 -12.72 -6.19
N GLY A 271 17.24 -11.62 -6.54
CA GLY A 271 17.73 -10.25 -6.33
C GLY A 271 18.05 -9.96 -4.87
N TRP A 272 17.16 -10.35 -3.96
CA TRP A 272 17.32 -10.22 -2.51
C TRP A 272 18.50 -11.03 -1.98
N ALA A 273 18.57 -12.34 -2.30
CA ALA A 273 19.64 -13.22 -1.86
C ALA A 273 21.00 -12.71 -2.36
N SER A 274 21.03 -12.28 -3.61
CA SER A 274 22.27 -11.83 -4.21
C SER A 274 22.72 -10.47 -3.65
N THR A 275 21.78 -9.60 -3.24
CA THR A 275 22.03 -8.39 -2.44
C THR A 275 22.58 -8.74 -1.05
N ALA A 276 21.94 -9.68 -0.36
CA ALA A 276 22.33 -10.11 0.98
C ALA A 276 23.76 -10.69 1.02
N VAL A 277 24.20 -11.34 -0.06
CA VAL A 277 25.55 -11.92 -0.15
C VAL A 277 26.62 -10.89 -0.53
N ARG A 278 26.33 -9.96 -1.46
CA ARG A 278 27.38 -9.10 -2.05
C ARG A 278 27.31 -7.63 -1.62
N ASP A 279 26.11 -7.11 -1.37
CA ASP A 279 25.84 -5.67 -1.21
C ASP A 279 25.13 -5.36 0.13
N LEU A 280 25.22 -6.26 1.12
CA LEU A 280 24.55 -6.11 2.41
C LEU A 280 24.90 -4.77 3.07
N ARG A 281 26.15 -4.31 2.92
CA ARG A 281 26.65 -3.05 3.49
C ARG A 281 26.08 -1.78 2.87
N THR A 282 25.28 -1.85 1.81
CA THR A 282 24.69 -0.66 1.16
C THR A 282 23.20 -0.83 0.87
N ARG A 283 22.74 -2.07 0.69
CA ARG A 283 21.40 -2.39 0.19
C ARG A 283 20.65 -3.42 1.08
N TRP A 284 21.09 -3.71 2.31
CA TRP A 284 20.41 -4.67 3.21
C TRP A 284 18.92 -4.38 3.44
N TRP A 285 18.51 -3.12 3.35
CA TRP A 285 17.14 -2.70 3.59
C TRP A 285 16.16 -3.27 2.53
N VAL A 286 16.65 -3.63 1.33
CA VAL A 286 15.83 -4.27 0.29
C VAL A 286 15.39 -5.68 0.72
N PRO A 287 16.29 -6.64 0.99
CA PRO A 287 15.88 -7.95 1.50
C PRO A 287 15.23 -7.87 2.88
N ALA A 288 15.67 -6.95 3.77
CA ALA A 288 15.06 -6.81 5.08
C ALA A 288 13.60 -6.34 4.99
N GLY A 289 13.29 -5.32 4.19
CA GLY A 289 11.92 -4.85 3.98
C GLY A 289 11.06 -5.91 3.28
N GLY A 290 11.62 -6.62 2.30
CA GLY A 290 10.96 -7.76 1.65
C GLY A 290 10.60 -8.89 2.62
N VAL A 291 11.47 -9.21 3.57
CA VAL A 291 11.22 -10.23 4.61
C VAL A 291 10.22 -9.71 5.64
N ILE A 292 10.37 -8.49 6.16
CA ILE A 292 9.47 -7.93 7.17
C ILE A 292 8.03 -7.86 6.64
N LEU A 293 7.84 -7.30 5.45
CA LEU A 293 6.50 -7.18 4.85
C LEU A 293 6.00 -8.52 4.32
N GLY A 294 6.87 -9.40 3.86
CA GLY A 294 6.48 -10.77 3.49
C GLY A 294 5.98 -11.56 4.71
N LEU A 295 6.62 -11.41 5.87
CA LEU A 295 6.15 -11.99 7.12
C LEU A 295 4.85 -11.34 7.59
N GLN A 296 4.69 -10.02 7.43
CA GLN A 296 3.42 -9.36 7.74
C GLN A 296 2.27 -9.95 6.91
N VAL A 297 2.44 -10.07 5.59
CA VAL A 297 1.44 -10.68 4.70
C VAL A 297 1.18 -12.16 5.05
N LEU A 298 2.23 -12.93 5.34
CA LEU A 298 2.08 -14.36 5.62
C LEU A 298 1.55 -14.66 7.04
N VAL A 299 1.86 -13.83 8.03
CA VAL A 299 1.65 -14.16 9.45
C VAL A 299 0.62 -13.25 10.12
N VAL A 300 0.46 -12.01 9.68
CA VAL A 300 -0.41 -11.05 10.36
C VAL A 300 -1.72 -10.89 9.59
N ASP A 301 -1.65 -10.44 8.34
CA ASP A 301 -2.83 -9.90 7.65
C ASP A 301 -2.70 -10.04 6.13
N LEU A 302 -3.57 -10.87 5.56
CA LEU A 302 -3.80 -11.07 4.13
C LEU A 302 -5.29 -11.36 3.96
N ASP A 303 -6.08 -10.31 4.16
CA ASP A 303 -7.52 -10.34 3.98
C ASP A 303 -7.86 -9.98 2.52
N GLY A 304 -6.96 -9.29 1.80
CA GLY A 304 -7.13 -8.97 0.39
C GLY A 304 -5.83 -8.82 -0.40
N SER A 305 -5.98 -8.69 -1.71
CA SER A 305 -4.85 -8.43 -2.61
C SER A 305 -4.14 -7.11 -2.31
N THR A 306 -4.86 -6.12 -1.78
CA THR A 306 -4.33 -4.81 -1.35
C THR A 306 -3.27 -4.92 -0.27
N ASP A 307 -3.31 -5.95 0.57
CA ASP A 307 -2.37 -6.09 1.69
C ASP A 307 -0.97 -6.46 1.19
N THR A 308 -0.91 -7.03 -0.02
CA THR A 308 0.35 -7.34 -0.68
C THR A 308 1.06 -6.12 -1.25
N PHE A 309 0.42 -4.93 -1.33
CA PHE A 309 0.98 -3.76 -2.02
C PHE A 309 2.32 -3.29 -1.44
N LEU A 310 2.44 -3.23 -0.11
CA LEU A 310 3.70 -2.84 0.53
C LEU A 310 4.80 -3.85 0.23
N TRP A 311 4.49 -5.14 0.30
CA TRP A 311 5.43 -6.22 -0.01
C TRP A 311 5.81 -6.23 -1.50
N LEU A 312 4.85 -5.98 -2.39
CA LEU A 312 5.02 -5.90 -3.84
C LEU A 312 6.07 -4.85 -4.22
N ALA A 313 6.15 -3.73 -3.51
CA ALA A 313 7.21 -2.74 -3.73
C ALA A 313 8.61 -3.33 -3.53
N PHE A 314 8.79 -4.18 -2.52
CA PHE A 314 10.07 -4.86 -2.29
C PHE A 314 10.32 -6.03 -3.25
N VAL A 315 9.26 -6.71 -3.70
CA VAL A 315 9.36 -7.69 -4.80
C VAL A 315 9.85 -6.99 -6.06
N ALA A 316 9.27 -5.84 -6.42
CA ALA A 316 9.69 -5.01 -7.54
C ALA A 316 11.14 -4.54 -7.42
N LEU A 317 11.58 -4.11 -6.23
CA LEU A 317 12.99 -3.76 -5.99
C LEU A 317 13.93 -4.98 -6.11
N GLY A 318 13.47 -6.18 -5.72
CA GLY A 318 14.20 -7.42 -5.94
C GLY A 318 14.40 -7.71 -7.44
N VAL A 319 13.32 -7.59 -8.23
CA VAL A 319 13.39 -7.72 -9.69
C VAL A 319 14.36 -6.69 -10.30
N ALA A 320 14.32 -5.44 -9.82
CA ALA A 320 15.23 -4.38 -10.27
C ALA A 320 16.71 -4.76 -10.09
N VAL A 321 17.08 -5.28 -8.92
CA VAL A 321 18.46 -5.74 -8.66
C VAL A 321 18.84 -6.93 -9.54
N THR A 322 17.91 -7.85 -9.79
CA THR A 322 18.17 -8.97 -10.71
C THR A 322 18.45 -8.49 -12.13
N VAL A 323 17.69 -7.50 -12.61
CA VAL A 323 17.88 -6.87 -13.92
C VAL A 323 19.22 -6.13 -14.01
N GLU A 324 19.58 -5.33 -13.00
CA GLU A 324 20.90 -4.67 -12.90
C GLU A 324 22.03 -5.70 -13.04
N ARG A 325 21.92 -6.85 -12.36
CA ARG A 325 22.97 -7.87 -12.42
C ARG A 325 23.03 -8.60 -13.76
N ALA A 326 21.89 -8.91 -14.34
CA ALA A 326 21.82 -9.54 -15.66
C ALA A 326 22.45 -8.64 -16.75
N THR A 327 22.20 -7.33 -16.67
CA THR A 327 22.78 -6.35 -17.59
C THR A 327 24.28 -6.17 -17.37
N ALA A 328 24.73 -6.08 -16.11
CA ALA A 328 26.16 -5.95 -15.76
C ALA A 328 26.99 -7.20 -16.10
N TRP A 329 26.46 -8.42 -15.90
CA TRP A 329 27.20 -9.65 -16.23
C TRP A 329 27.46 -9.76 -17.74
N ARG A 330 26.51 -9.31 -18.55
CA ARG A 330 26.61 -9.39 -20.01
C ARG A 330 27.58 -8.39 -20.60
N SER A 331 27.66 -7.16 -20.07
CA SER A 331 28.62 -6.15 -20.54
C SER A 331 30.06 -6.64 -20.40
N VAL A 332 30.39 -7.28 -19.28
CA VAL A 332 31.73 -7.86 -19.04
C VAL A 332 32.07 -8.96 -20.06
N THR A 333 31.08 -9.75 -20.47
CA THR A 333 31.29 -10.86 -21.41
C THR A 333 31.45 -10.38 -22.85
N THR A 334 30.76 -9.30 -23.22
CA THR A 334 30.79 -8.77 -24.60
C THR A 334 32.05 -7.96 -24.89
N ASP A 335 32.59 -7.23 -23.91
CA ASP A 335 33.83 -6.46 -24.08
C ASP A 335 35.07 -7.34 -24.36
N ARG A 336 35.05 -8.62 -23.99
CA ARG A 336 36.15 -9.56 -24.28
C ARG A 336 36.20 -10.06 -25.72
N LEU A 337 35.14 -9.89 -26.51
CA LEU A 337 34.96 -10.62 -27.76
C LEU A 337 34.79 -9.76 -29.03
N SER A 338 34.60 -8.44 -28.95
CA SER A 338 34.44 -7.64 -30.17
C SER A 338 34.99 -6.23 -30.07
N GLY A 339 36.00 -5.95 -30.90
CA GLY A 339 36.75 -4.69 -30.91
C GLY A 339 36.09 -3.49 -31.60
N ASP A 340 34.99 -3.60 -32.35
CA ASP A 340 34.50 -2.41 -33.10
C ASP A 340 33.00 -2.35 -33.48
N ALA A 341 32.16 -3.33 -33.11
CA ALA A 341 30.73 -3.35 -33.49
C ALA A 341 29.75 -2.90 -32.38
N THR A 342 30.23 -2.34 -31.27
CA THR A 342 29.57 -2.42 -29.96
C THR A 342 28.61 -1.29 -29.58
N ARG A 343 28.47 -0.22 -30.37
CA ARG A 343 27.62 0.92 -29.98
C ARG A 343 26.11 0.66 -30.19
N THR A 344 25.73 -0.18 -31.15
CA THR A 344 24.32 -0.43 -31.51
C THR A 344 23.66 -1.50 -30.65
N ASN A 345 24.42 -2.38 -29.99
CA ASN A 345 23.86 -3.49 -29.22
C ASN A 345 23.50 -3.12 -27.77
N ARG A 346 24.08 -2.03 -27.24
CA ARG A 346 23.82 -1.55 -25.87
C ARG A 346 22.36 -1.13 -25.64
N TYR A 347 21.67 -0.68 -26.69
CA TYR A 347 20.27 -0.24 -26.62
C TYR A 347 19.25 -1.37 -26.77
N ARG A 348 19.64 -2.57 -27.24
CA ARG A 348 18.67 -3.66 -27.50
C ARG A 348 18.26 -4.41 -26.24
N TRP A 349 19.11 -4.44 -25.22
CA TRP A 349 18.86 -5.21 -24.01
C TRP A 349 17.82 -4.64 -23.04
N PRO A 350 17.83 -3.32 -22.76
CA PRO A 350 16.75 -2.67 -22.01
C PRO A 350 15.38 -2.97 -22.63
N VAL A 351 15.32 -2.98 -23.97
CA VAL A 351 14.12 -3.33 -24.72
C VAL A 351 13.71 -4.79 -24.48
N VAL A 352 14.64 -5.74 -24.52
CA VAL A 352 14.32 -7.16 -24.24
C VAL A 352 13.80 -7.35 -22.82
N VAL A 353 14.43 -6.73 -21.82
CA VAL A 353 13.96 -6.82 -20.42
C VAL A 353 12.59 -6.18 -20.27
N ALA A 354 12.40 -4.99 -20.85
CA ALA A 354 11.11 -4.31 -20.83
C ALA A 354 10.02 -5.11 -21.55
N VAL A 355 10.36 -5.79 -22.65
CA VAL A 355 9.44 -6.68 -23.38
C VAL A 355 9.11 -7.92 -22.56
N VAL A 356 10.09 -8.57 -21.93
CA VAL A 356 9.83 -9.75 -21.09
C VAL A 356 9.01 -9.38 -19.85
N ALA A 357 9.37 -8.30 -19.16
CA ALA A 357 8.59 -7.78 -18.05
C ALA A 357 7.18 -7.38 -18.50
N GLY A 358 7.06 -6.67 -19.63
CA GLY A 358 5.79 -6.30 -20.23
C GLY A 358 4.93 -7.51 -20.61
N LEU A 359 5.52 -8.57 -21.16
CA LEU A 359 4.82 -9.82 -21.48
C LEU A 359 4.35 -10.54 -20.22
N ILE A 360 5.14 -10.54 -19.14
CA ILE A 360 4.72 -11.10 -17.85
C ILE A 360 3.56 -10.29 -17.26
N VAL A 361 3.64 -8.96 -17.31
CA VAL A 361 2.55 -8.06 -16.88
C VAL A 361 1.30 -8.30 -17.71
N LEU A 362 1.40 -8.32 -19.04
CA LEU A 362 0.28 -8.60 -19.94
C LEU A 362 -0.31 -9.99 -19.69
N SER A 363 0.52 -10.97 -19.35
CA SER A 363 0.07 -12.32 -18.97
C SER A 363 -0.67 -12.29 -17.63
N GLY A 364 -0.22 -11.50 -16.65
CA GLY A 364 -0.93 -11.27 -15.39
C GLY A 364 -2.27 -10.56 -15.59
N LEU A 365 -2.32 -9.57 -16.48
CA LEU A 365 -3.57 -8.91 -16.90
C LEU A 365 -4.52 -9.90 -17.57
N ALA A 366 -4.01 -10.71 -18.51
CA ALA A 366 -4.80 -11.73 -19.20
C ALA A 366 -5.31 -12.81 -18.22
N TRP A 367 -4.52 -13.15 -17.21
CA TRP A 367 -4.96 -13.99 -16.09
C TRP A 367 -6.14 -13.33 -15.39
N ASN A 368 -6.05 -12.08 -14.96
CA ASN A 368 -7.16 -11.45 -14.23
C ASN A 368 -8.45 -11.35 -15.05
N VAL A 369 -8.35 -11.03 -16.35
CA VAL A 369 -9.51 -10.93 -17.26
C VAL A 369 -10.17 -12.29 -17.55
N ASN A 370 -9.37 -13.35 -17.74
CA ASN A 370 -9.87 -14.65 -18.20
C ASN A 370 -9.83 -15.76 -17.15
N SER A 371 -9.33 -15.49 -15.95
CA SER A 371 -9.37 -16.49 -14.88
C SER A 371 -10.83 -16.81 -14.62
N PRO A 372 -11.21 -18.11 -14.52
CA PRO A 372 -12.45 -18.45 -13.83
C PRO A 372 -12.35 -17.68 -12.51
N PRO A 373 -13.34 -16.84 -12.20
CA PRO A 373 -13.15 -15.78 -11.23
C PRO A 373 -12.51 -16.43 -10.00
N PRO A 374 -11.36 -15.98 -9.50
CA PRO A 374 -10.88 -16.46 -8.22
C PRO A 374 -11.85 -16.02 -7.12
N LYS A 375 -12.82 -15.13 -7.44
CA LYS A 375 -13.88 -14.67 -6.57
C LYS A 375 -14.70 -15.76 -5.91
N PRO A 376 -15.29 -16.81 -6.54
CA PRO A 376 -16.03 -17.80 -5.78
C PRO A 376 -15.09 -18.48 -4.79
N THR A 377 -13.90 -18.97 -5.17
CA THR A 377 -13.00 -19.64 -4.22
C THR A 377 -12.44 -18.71 -3.14
N LEU A 378 -12.09 -17.46 -3.46
CA LEU A 378 -11.66 -16.46 -2.47
C LEU A 378 -12.83 -15.98 -1.62
N GLU A 379 -14.02 -15.77 -2.19
CA GLU A 379 -15.28 -15.47 -1.49
C GLU A 379 -15.72 -16.68 -0.66
N THR A 380 -15.49 -17.92 -1.10
CA THR A 380 -15.74 -19.12 -0.30
C THR A 380 -14.69 -19.20 0.78
N MET A 381 -13.41 -18.92 0.53
CA MET A 381 -12.37 -18.89 1.57
C MET A 381 -12.56 -17.71 2.53
N GLU A 382 -13.15 -16.60 2.10
CA GLU A 382 -13.49 -15.44 2.92
C GLU A 382 -14.74 -15.73 3.75
N ARG A 383 -15.73 -16.45 3.17
CA ARG A 383 -16.91 -16.99 3.89
C ARG A 383 -16.61 -18.24 4.73
N GLU A 384 -15.57 -19.01 4.44
CA GLU A 384 -15.15 -20.20 5.20
C GLU A 384 -14.07 -19.85 6.23
N ALA A 385 -13.39 -18.71 6.08
CA ALA A 385 -12.57 -18.10 7.13
C ALA A 385 -13.38 -17.19 8.05
N GLU A 386 -14.70 -17.20 7.89
CA GLU A 386 -15.60 -17.04 9.03
C GLU A 386 -15.07 -17.93 10.16
N PRO A 387 -14.93 -17.39 11.38
CA PRO A 387 -14.42 -18.20 12.48
C PRO A 387 -15.26 -19.48 12.60
N ASP A 388 -14.60 -20.64 12.61
CA ASP A 388 -15.23 -21.95 12.89
C ASP A 388 -16.06 -21.92 14.20
N GLU A 389 -15.68 -21.00 15.08
CA GLU A 389 -16.39 -20.66 16.29
C GLU A 389 -17.68 -19.93 15.93
N HIS A 390 -18.83 -20.53 16.26
CA HIS A 390 -20.15 -19.91 16.11
C HIS A 390 -20.21 -18.65 16.98
N LEU A 391 -19.74 -17.53 16.45
CA LEU A 391 -19.86 -16.25 17.12
C LEU A 391 -21.36 -15.93 17.24
N PRO A 392 -21.78 -15.36 18.38
CA PRO A 392 -23.20 -15.04 18.61
C PRO A 392 -23.71 -13.92 17.69
N ILE A 393 -22.80 -13.29 16.93
CA ILE A 393 -23.02 -12.11 16.10
C ILE A 393 -22.27 -12.34 14.78
N SER A 394 -22.88 -11.92 13.67
CA SER A 394 -22.34 -11.86 12.33
C SER A 394 -22.38 -10.41 11.80
N PRO A 395 -21.60 -10.08 10.76
CA PRO A 395 -21.67 -8.76 10.12
C PRO A 395 -23.07 -8.40 9.60
N ASP A 396 -23.89 -9.40 9.26
CA ASP A 396 -25.27 -9.21 8.79
C ASP A 396 -26.25 -8.87 9.91
N ASP A 397 -25.86 -9.02 11.19
CA ASP A 397 -26.70 -8.68 12.36
C ASP A 397 -26.71 -7.18 12.69
N ALA A 398 -25.88 -6.36 12.03
CA ALA A 398 -26.02 -4.91 12.12
C ALA A 398 -27.34 -4.47 11.48
N ASP A 399 -28.27 -3.95 12.28
CA ASP A 399 -29.49 -3.29 11.82
C ASP A 399 -29.17 -1.88 11.26
N SER A 400 -28.23 -1.83 10.31
CA SER A 400 -27.70 -0.61 9.71
C SER A 400 -27.95 -0.65 8.19
N PRO A 401 -28.35 0.47 7.57
CA PRO A 401 -28.42 0.55 6.11
C PRO A 401 -27.06 0.22 5.48
N SER A 402 -27.08 -0.23 4.22
CA SER A 402 -25.82 -0.51 3.50
C SER A 402 -24.90 0.72 3.51
N MET A 403 -23.57 0.50 3.55
CA MET A 403 -22.60 1.61 3.50
C MET A 403 -22.78 2.54 2.29
N ARG A 404 -23.26 1.98 1.17
CA ARG A 404 -23.58 2.77 -0.02
C ARG A 404 -24.76 3.71 0.24
N THR A 405 -25.80 3.23 0.91
CA THR A 405 -26.96 4.05 1.33
C THR A 405 -26.52 5.14 2.29
N ILE A 406 -25.79 4.78 3.36
CA ILE A 406 -25.27 5.74 4.34
C ILE A 406 -24.47 6.86 3.67
N TYR A 407 -23.59 6.50 2.74
CA TYR A 407 -22.78 7.46 1.99
C TYR A 407 -23.62 8.39 1.11
N TRP A 408 -24.45 7.85 0.21
CA TRP A 408 -25.17 8.68 -0.77
C TRP A 408 -26.29 9.50 -0.16
N GLU A 409 -26.94 8.98 0.89
CA GLU A 409 -28.04 9.66 1.58
C GLU A 409 -27.56 10.51 2.76
N GLN A 410 -26.25 10.55 3.02
CA GLN A 410 -25.62 11.35 4.09
C GLN A 410 -26.24 11.03 5.47
N LEU A 411 -26.48 9.75 5.74
CA LEU A 411 -27.11 9.31 6.97
C LEU A 411 -26.13 9.42 8.13
N LYS A 412 -26.54 10.06 9.23
CA LYS A 412 -25.79 10.00 10.50
C LYS A 412 -26.17 8.69 11.19
N PRO A 413 -25.24 7.74 11.36
CA PRO A 413 -25.56 6.46 11.98
C PRO A 413 -25.95 6.64 13.45
N GLU A 414 -26.88 5.80 13.93
CA GLU A 414 -27.32 5.83 15.34
C GLU A 414 -26.31 5.16 16.28
N THR A 415 -25.51 4.23 15.75
CA THR A 415 -24.46 3.51 16.47
C THR A 415 -23.09 3.80 15.85
N CYS A 416 -22.03 3.66 16.64
CA CYS A 416 -20.67 3.78 16.10
C CYS A 416 -20.24 2.54 15.27
N HIS A 417 -20.97 1.43 15.42
CA HIS A 417 -20.76 0.12 14.79
C HIS A 417 -21.62 -0.07 13.52
N TYR A 418 -21.63 0.91 12.61
CA TYR A 418 -22.51 0.89 11.43
C TYR A 418 -21.92 0.21 10.19
N ARG A 419 -20.66 -0.26 10.29
CA ARG A 419 -19.97 -1.10 9.30
C ARG A 419 -19.20 -2.21 10.03
N LEU A 420 -19.87 -3.33 10.29
CA LEU A 420 -19.24 -4.46 10.98
C LEU A 420 -18.16 -5.14 10.12
N SER A 421 -16.93 -5.12 10.59
CA SER A 421 -15.85 -5.98 10.08
C SER A 421 -15.75 -7.27 10.90
N TRP A 422 -15.16 -8.33 10.34
CA TRP A 422 -14.90 -9.56 11.12
C TRP A 422 -13.99 -9.32 12.31
N THR A 423 -13.02 -8.42 12.19
CA THR A 423 -12.15 -8.01 13.30
C THR A 423 -12.95 -7.34 14.43
N GLU A 424 -13.95 -6.53 14.07
CA GLU A 424 -14.88 -5.88 15.01
C GLU A 424 -15.78 -6.89 15.71
N VAL A 425 -16.38 -7.80 14.95
CA VAL A 425 -17.25 -8.84 15.50
C VAL A 425 -16.48 -9.70 16.51
N ARG A 426 -15.23 -10.08 16.21
CA ARG A 426 -14.37 -10.78 17.17
C ARG A 426 -14.04 -9.92 18.39
N TRP A 427 -13.73 -8.64 18.20
CA TRP A 427 -13.47 -7.73 19.31
C TRP A 427 -14.67 -7.62 20.26
N ILE A 428 -15.87 -7.43 19.71
CA ILE A 428 -17.12 -7.36 20.49
C ILE A 428 -17.36 -8.69 21.21
N ALA A 429 -17.14 -9.84 20.56
CA ALA A 429 -17.30 -11.15 21.18
C ALA A 429 -16.30 -11.42 22.33
N MET A 430 -15.11 -10.83 22.29
CA MET A 430 -14.07 -10.98 23.31
C MET A 430 -14.17 -9.96 24.46
N THR A 431 -15.01 -8.93 24.33
CA THR A 431 -15.04 -7.80 25.26
C THR A 431 -16.45 -7.52 25.78
N ASP A 432 -16.57 -6.49 26.62
CA ASP A 432 -17.86 -5.97 27.11
C ASP A 432 -18.49 -4.91 26.19
N ASP A 433 -18.03 -4.80 24.94
CA ASP A 433 -18.54 -3.85 23.95
C ASP A 433 -19.92 -4.27 23.40
N ARG A 434 -20.68 -3.34 22.81
CA ARG A 434 -22.06 -3.58 22.37
C ARG A 434 -22.33 -3.00 20.99
N LEU A 435 -22.98 -3.79 20.12
CA LEU A 435 -23.39 -3.35 18.77
C LEU A 435 -24.28 -2.11 18.77
N ASP A 436 -25.12 -1.94 19.81
CA ASP A 436 -26.05 -0.82 19.95
C ASP A 436 -25.41 0.40 20.66
N ALA A 437 -24.08 0.42 20.82
CA ALA A 437 -23.40 1.57 21.39
C ALA A 437 -23.45 2.79 20.45
N GLU A 438 -24.03 3.89 20.93
CA GLU A 438 -24.03 5.19 20.23
C GLU A 438 -22.61 5.74 20.04
N ARG A 439 -21.72 5.45 20.99
CA ARG A 439 -20.32 5.89 20.97
C ARG A 439 -19.42 4.74 21.35
N CYS A 440 -18.38 4.57 20.56
CA CYS A 440 -17.37 3.55 20.74
C CYS A 440 -16.55 3.85 21.99
N GLY A 441 -16.41 2.81 22.81
CA GLY A 441 -15.97 2.91 24.19
C GLY A 441 -14.49 3.21 24.38
N GLY A 442 -14.15 3.42 25.66
CA GLY A 442 -12.77 3.49 26.15
C GLY A 442 -12.15 2.10 26.32
N TRP A 443 -11.26 1.95 27.29
CA TRP A 443 -10.62 0.67 27.58
C TRP A 443 -11.67 -0.40 27.97
N PRO A 444 -11.62 -1.62 27.40
CA PRO A 444 -12.57 -2.67 27.78
C PRO A 444 -12.37 -3.04 29.27
N ASN A 445 -13.46 -3.26 30.00
CA ASN A 445 -13.36 -3.70 31.40
C ASN A 445 -13.04 -5.19 31.51
N ARG A 446 -13.31 -5.93 30.42
CA ARG A 446 -13.07 -7.37 30.31
C ARG A 446 -12.51 -7.70 28.93
N ILE A 447 -11.46 -8.52 28.90
CA ILE A 447 -10.96 -9.15 27.69
C ILE A 447 -10.90 -10.64 27.98
N ASP A 448 -11.85 -11.39 27.45
CA ASP A 448 -11.81 -12.83 27.48
C ASP A 448 -10.78 -13.31 26.45
N ARG A 449 -9.88 -14.21 26.87
CA ARG A 449 -9.03 -14.91 25.90
C ARG A 449 -9.91 -15.93 25.21
N GLY A 450 -10.40 -15.59 24.02
CA GLY A 450 -10.90 -16.56 23.05
C GLY A 450 -9.86 -17.63 22.76
#